data_AF-A0A447PER6-F1
#
_entry.id   AF-A0A447PER6-F1
#
_cell.length_a   1.000
_cell.length_b   1.000
_cell.length_c   1.000
_cell.angle_alpha   90.00
_cell.angle_beta   90.00
_cell.angle_gamma   90.00
#
_symmetry.space_group_name_H-M   'P 1'
#
loop_
_entity.id
_entity.type
_entity.pdbx_description
1 polymer ?
#
loop_
_entity_poly.entity_id
_entity_poly.type
_entity_poly.pdbx_seq_one_letter_code
_entity_poly.pdbx_strand_id
1 'polypeptide(L)'
;MANTAEVINFPVPDVAHKEPRVADLDDGFTRIANEILEAVMHAGLSQHQLLVFMAVMRKTYGFNKKSDWVSNEQLSELTGILPHKCSSAKSALVKRGDINSNRSCYRD
;
A
#
# COMPACT_ATOMS: atom_id res chain seq x y z
N MET A 1 -15.01 -36.91 59.38
CA MET A 1 -14.99 -35.58 58.72
C MET A 1 -13.91 -35.63 57.65
N ALA A 2 -14.29 -35.88 56.40
CA ALA A 2 -13.36 -35.95 55.28
C ALA A 2 -13.57 -34.69 54.42
N ASN A 3 -12.51 -33.91 54.24
CA ASN A 3 -12.55 -32.67 53.48
C ASN A 3 -12.70 -33.00 51.99
N THR A 4 -13.88 -32.76 51.42
CA THR A 4 -14.14 -32.83 49.98
C THR A 4 -14.03 -31.43 49.39
N ALA A 5 -12.82 -31.01 49.03
CA ALA A 5 -12.63 -29.86 48.15
C ALA A 5 -12.70 -30.36 46.71
N GLU A 6 -13.69 -29.90 45.95
CA GLU A 6 -13.76 -30.17 44.51
C GLU A 6 -12.74 -29.31 43.78
N VAL A 7 -11.82 -29.96 43.07
CA VAL A 7 -10.81 -29.31 42.24
C VAL A 7 -11.48 -28.83 40.95
N ILE A 8 -11.72 -27.53 40.85
CA ILE A 8 -12.26 -26.91 39.64
C ILE A 8 -11.10 -26.71 38.67
N ASN A 9 -11.00 -27.57 37.64
CA ASN A 9 -10.02 -27.40 36.58
C ASN A 9 -10.54 -26.36 35.57
N PHE A 10 -10.00 -25.15 35.61
CA PHE A 10 -10.32 -24.13 34.62
C PHE A 10 -9.76 -24.56 33.27
N PRO A 11 -10.58 -24.66 32.20
CA PRO A 11 -10.08 -24.93 30.87
C PRO A 11 -9.15 -23.77 30.48
N VAL A 12 -7.86 -24.07 30.34
CA VAL A 12 -6.90 -23.15 29.76
C VAL A 12 -7.43 -22.84 28.36
N PRO A 13 -7.75 -21.58 28.01
CA PRO A 13 -8.13 -21.28 26.65
C PRO A 13 -6.96 -21.72 25.77
N ASP A 14 -7.22 -22.56 24.76
CA ASP A 14 -6.26 -22.86 23.70
C ASP A 14 -5.88 -21.51 23.08
N VAL A 15 -4.80 -20.92 23.58
CA VAL A 15 -4.18 -19.73 23.01
C VAL A 15 -3.52 -20.25 21.75
N ALA A 16 -4.33 -20.49 20.72
CA ALA A 16 -3.86 -20.79 19.39
C ALA A 16 -2.83 -19.73 19.08
N HIS A 17 -1.56 -20.16 19.04
CA HIS A 17 -0.46 -19.32 18.63
C HIS A 17 -0.84 -18.79 17.25
N LYS A 18 -1.37 -17.56 17.19
CA LYS A 18 -1.49 -16.83 15.94
C LYS A 18 -0.07 -16.63 15.51
N GLU A 19 0.44 -17.54 14.69
CA GLU A 19 1.71 -17.34 14.02
C GLU A 19 1.66 -15.92 13.44
N PRO A 20 2.67 -15.09 13.72
CA PRO A 20 2.75 -13.81 13.04
C PRO A 20 2.72 -14.16 11.55
N ARG A 21 1.65 -13.75 10.84
CA ARG A 21 1.61 -13.84 9.39
C ARG A 21 2.66 -12.84 8.90
N VAL A 22 3.90 -13.28 8.88
CA VAL A 22 5.01 -12.56 8.26
C VAL A 22 4.65 -12.46 6.78
N ALA A 23 4.74 -11.27 6.22
CA ALA A 23 4.59 -11.11 4.78
C ALA A 23 5.68 -11.96 4.10
N ASP A 24 5.27 -12.83 3.19
CA ASP A 24 6.22 -13.61 2.42
C ASP A 24 7.07 -12.65 1.56
N LEU A 25 8.39 -12.72 1.74
CA LEU A 25 9.35 -11.87 1.04
C LEU A 25 9.87 -12.54 -0.24
N ASP A 26 9.47 -13.79 -0.50
CA ASP A 26 9.94 -14.59 -1.63
C ASP A 26 9.48 -14.02 -2.98
N ASP A 27 8.31 -13.36 -3.01
CA ASP A 27 7.79 -12.61 -4.17
C ASP A 27 8.42 -11.20 -4.34
N GLY A 28 9.41 -10.89 -3.50
CA GLY A 28 10.14 -9.63 -3.52
C GLY A 28 9.40 -8.47 -2.84
N PHE A 29 10.17 -7.43 -2.51
CA PHE A 29 9.65 -6.25 -1.80
C PHE A 29 10.12 -4.96 -2.45
N THR A 30 9.32 -3.91 -2.30
CA THR A 30 9.69 -2.57 -2.76
C THR A 30 10.41 -1.86 -1.63
N ARG A 31 11.70 -1.57 -1.82
CA ARG A 31 12.49 -0.74 -0.88
C ARG A 31 12.10 0.71 -1.05
N ILE A 32 11.50 1.29 -0.01
CA ILE A 32 11.11 2.70 0.05
C ILE A 32 11.90 3.34 1.19
N ALA A 33 12.44 4.54 0.96
CA ALA A 33 13.10 5.30 2.01
C ALA A 33 12.05 5.75 3.06
N ASN A 34 12.36 5.58 4.34
CA ASN A 34 11.44 5.92 5.43
C ASN A 34 10.96 7.38 5.35
N GLU A 35 11.85 8.30 4.99
CA GLU A 35 11.52 9.72 4.80
C GLU A 35 10.39 9.94 3.78
N ILE A 36 10.38 9.16 2.70
CA ILE A 36 9.32 9.25 1.68
C ILE A 36 8.01 8.70 2.25
N LEU A 37 8.07 7.58 2.96
CA LEU A 37 6.89 6.97 3.57
C LEU A 37 6.28 7.90 4.62
N GLU A 38 7.10 8.52 5.46
CA GLU A 38 6.69 9.50 6.46
C GLU A 38 6.08 10.75 5.81
N ALA A 39 6.72 11.29 4.78
CA ALA A 39 6.17 12.42 4.03
C ALA A 39 4.78 12.12 3.46
N VAL A 40 4.55 10.90 2.96
CA VAL A 40 3.25 10.46 2.42
C VAL A 40 2.19 10.35 3.51
N MET A 41 2.56 9.88 4.70
CA MET A 41 1.66 9.82 5.85
C MET A 41 1.22 11.23 6.29
N HIS A 42 2.11 12.22 6.22
CA HIS A 42 1.81 13.60 6.56
C HIS A 42 1.13 14.39 5.42
N ALA A 43 1.17 13.90 4.19
CA ALA A 43 0.67 14.60 3.01
C ALA A 43 -0.87 14.77 2.96
N GLY A 44 -1.64 14.09 3.84
CA GLY A 44 -3.09 14.24 3.90
C GLY A 44 -3.79 13.89 2.59
N LEU A 45 -3.35 12.80 1.93
CA LEU A 45 -3.90 12.35 0.65
C LEU A 45 -5.27 11.72 0.84
N SER A 46 -6.17 11.96 -0.12
CA SER A 46 -7.42 11.20 -0.22
C SER A 46 -7.14 9.73 -0.55
N GLN A 47 -8.04 8.81 -0.18
CA GLN A 47 -7.87 7.37 -0.42
C GLN A 47 -7.52 7.05 -1.88
N HIS A 48 -8.22 7.64 -2.85
CA HIS A 48 -7.92 7.42 -4.27
C HIS A 48 -6.55 7.98 -4.67
N GLN A 49 -6.15 9.12 -4.11
CA GLN A 49 -4.84 9.73 -4.38
C GLN A 49 -3.72 8.86 -3.80
N LEU A 50 -3.89 8.35 -2.59
CA LEU A 50 -2.94 7.46 -1.95
C LEU A 50 -2.76 6.16 -2.75
N LEU A 51 -3.86 5.56 -3.23
CA LEU A 51 -3.79 4.35 -4.06
C LEU A 51 -3.04 4.59 -5.37
N VAL A 52 -3.34 5.69 -6.07
CA VAL A 52 -2.62 6.06 -7.29
C VAL A 52 -1.15 6.33 -7.01
N PHE A 53 -0.83 7.01 -5.91
CA PHE A 53 0.54 7.29 -5.51
C PHE A 53 1.32 6.00 -5.19
N MET A 54 0.71 5.07 -4.45
CA MET A 54 1.28 3.74 -4.16
C MET A 54 1.52 2.93 -5.44
N ALA A 55 0.59 2.97 -6.41
CA ALA A 55 0.78 2.29 -7.68
C ALA A 55 1.97 2.87 -8.47
N VAL A 56 2.12 4.20 -8.48
CA VAL A 56 3.30 4.85 -9.10
C VAL A 56 4.59 4.49 -8.36
N MET A 57 4.58 4.44 -7.02
CA MET A 57 5.74 3.98 -6.25
C MET A 57 6.12 2.53 -6.58
N ARG A 58 5.12 1.65 -6.72
CA ARG A 58 5.37 0.24 -7.10
C ARG A 58 5.99 0.10 -8.49
N LYS A 59 5.64 0.98 -9.43
CA LYS A 59 6.17 1.00 -10.81
C LYS A 59 7.53 1.68 -10.95
N THR A 60 7.86 2.61 -10.05
CA THR A 60 9.13 3.35 -10.07
C THR A 60 10.18 2.65 -9.20
N TYR A 61 9.99 2.68 -7.87
CA TYR A 61 10.91 2.08 -6.91
C TYR A 61 10.95 0.56 -7.01
N GLY A 62 9.82 -0.07 -7.32
CA GLY A 62 9.77 -1.54 -7.48
C GLY A 62 10.58 -2.07 -8.67
N PHE A 63 10.92 -1.22 -9.64
CA PHE A 63 11.80 -1.55 -10.78
C PHE A 63 13.14 -0.81 -10.71
N ASN A 64 13.42 -0.13 -9.58
CA ASN A 64 14.63 0.65 -9.35
C ASN A 64 14.90 1.72 -10.44
N LYS A 65 13.83 2.34 -10.98
CA LYS A 65 13.88 3.41 -11.98
C LYS A 65 13.64 4.78 -11.32
N LYS A 66 14.31 5.83 -11.83
CA LYS A 66 14.11 7.21 -11.36
C LYS A 66 12.75 7.80 -11.77
N SER A 67 12.26 7.40 -12.94
CA SER A 67 10.95 7.78 -13.47
C SER A 67 10.47 6.67 -14.38
N ASP A 68 9.18 6.39 -14.38
CA ASP A 68 8.55 5.43 -15.28
C ASP A 68 7.30 6.06 -15.90
N TRP A 69 7.02 5.74 -17.15
CA TRP A 69 5.76 6.12 -17.77
C TRP A 69 4.69 5.11 -17.40
N VAL A 70 3.55 5.59 -16.92
CA VAL A 70 2.44 4.73 -16.47
C VAL A 70 1.14 5.24 -17.09
N SER A 71 0.42 4.34 -17.77
CA SER A 71 -0.87 4.67 -18.37
C SER A 71 -2.00 4.69 -17.34
N ASN A 72 -3.12 5.35 -17.67
CA ASN A 72 -4.29 5.35 -16.79
C ASN A 72 -4.92 3.96 -16.64
N GLU A 73 -4.82 3.13 -17.68
CA GLU A 73 -5.31 1.75 -17.67
C GLU A 73 -4.48 0.88 -16.73
N GLN A 74 -3.15 0.99 -16.78
CA GLN A 74 -2.25 0.30 -15.85
C GLN A 74 -2.50 0.73 -14.40
N LEU A 75 -2.73 2.02 -14.15
CA LEU A 75 -3.10 2.49 -12.81
C LEU A 75 -4.45 1.91 -12.37
N SER A 76 -5.44 1.90 -13.26
CA SER A 76 -6.77 1.32 -13.00
C SER A 76 -6.67 -0.17 -12.64
N GLU A 77 -5.88 -0.94 -13.38
CA GLU A 77 -5.66 -2.37 -13.13
C GLU A 77 -4.95 -2.61 -11.79
N LEU A 78 -3.92 -1.82 -11.47
CA LEU A 78 -3.17 -1.96 -10.23
C LEU A 78 -3.96 -1.53 -8.99
N THR A 79 -4.75 -0.46 -9.08
CA THR A 79 -5.49 0.06 -7.93
C THR A 79 -6.92 -0.45 -7.82
N GLY A 80 -7.44 -1.11 -8.86
CA GLY A 80 -8.84 -1.53 -8.96
C GLY A 80 -9.84 -0.36 -9.02
N ILE A 81 -9.37 0.86 -9.32
CA ILE A 81 -10.22 2.06 -9.40
C ILE A 81 -10.58 2.31 -10.86
N LEU A 82 -11.81 2.75 -11.16
CA LEU A 82 -12.20 3.07 -12.53
C LEU A 82 -11.28 4.13 -13.18
N PRO A 83 -10.99 4.02 -14.49
CA PRO A 83 -10.04 4.90 -15.18
C PRO A 83 -10.34 6.40 -15.05
N HIS A 84 -11.63 6.76 -15.03
CA HIS A 84 -12.06 8.16 -14.89
C HIS A 84 -11.70 8.75 -13.52
N LYS A 85 -11.80 7.96 -12.44
CA LYS A 85 -11.41 8.39 -11.09
C LYS A 85 -9.88 8.44 -10.95
N CYS A 86 -9.17 7.51 -11.58
CA CYS A 86 -7.71 7.53 -11.65
C CYS A 86 -7.20 8.80 -12.32
N SER A 87 -7.84 9.23 -13.43
CA SER A 87 -7.49 10.47 -14.12
C SER A 87 -7.64 11.71 -13.21
N SER A 88 -8.75 11.79 -12.47
CA SER A 88 -8.99 12.88 -11.52
C SER A 88 -7.99 12.87 -10.36
N ALA A 89 -7.72 11.70 -9.78
CA ALA A 89 -6.73 11.55 -8.71
C ALA A 89 -5.31 11.92 -9.18
N LYS A 90 -4.91 11.46 -10.37
CA LYS A 90 -3.63 11.82 -11.00
C LYS A 90 -3.51 13.32 -11.19
N SER A 91 -4.56 13.97 -11.72
CA SER A 91 -4.57 15.41 -11.94
C SER A 91 -4.44 16.20 -10.63
N ALA A 92 -5.07 15.72 -9.55
CA ALA A 92 -4.96 16.32 -8.23
C ALA A 92 -3.53 16.18 -7.64
N LEU A 93 -2.90 15.02 -7.81
CA LEU A 93 -1.52 14.77 -7.37
C LEU A 93 -0.51 15.63 -8.16
N VAL A 94 -0.70 15.76 -9.47
CA VAL A 94 0.12 16.65 -10.31
C VAL A 94 -0.02 18.10 -9.88
N LYS A 95 -1.24 18.56 -9.56
CA LYS A 95 -1.49 19.93 -9.08
C LYS A 95 -0.80 20.22 -7.75
N ARG A 96 -0.65 19.20 -6.89
CA ARG A 96 0.07 19.30 -5.61
C ARG A 96 1.59 19.29 -5.77
N GLY A 97 2.10 18.80 -6.91
CA GLY A 97 3.54 18.64 -7.15
C GLY A 97 4.12 17.31 -6.68
N ASP A 98 3.29 16.38 -6.22
CA ASP A 98 3.72 15.07 -5.70
C ASP A 98 4.16 14.12 -6.83
N ILE A 99 3.61 14.30 -8.03
CA ILE A 99 3.91 13.49 -9.23
C ILE A 99 4.15 14.41 -10.43
N ASN A 100 5.21 14.15 -11.18
CA ASN A 100 5.51 14.86 -12.42
C ASN A 100 4.79 14.21 -13.61
N SER A 101 3.96 14.99 -14.32
CA SER A 101 3.38 14.56 -15.61
C SER A 101 4.18 15.15 -16.75
N ASN A 102 5.11 14.38 -17.30
CA ASN A 102 5.82 14.80 -18.50
C ASN A 102 4.91 14.51 -19.72
N ARG A 103 4.17 15.52 -20.17
CA ARG A 103 3.24 15.41 -21.31
C ARG A 103 3.93 15.32 -22.68
N SER A 104 5.26 15.32 -22.71
CA SER A 104 6.05 15.37 -23.95
C SER A 104 5.92 14.12 -24.83
N CYS A 105 5.38 13.01 -24.32
CA CYS A 105 5.43 11.71 -25.01
C CYS A 105 4.11 11.32 -25.71
N TYR A 106 3.23 12.30 -25.99
CA TYR A 106 1.98 12.10 -26.76
C TYR A 106 2.03 12.91 -28.06
N ARG A 107 3.16 12.81 -28.77
CA ARG A 107 3.32 13.21 -30.16
C ARG A 107 4.07 12.07 -30.85
N ASP A 108 3.32 11.07 -31.28
CA ASP A 108 3.61 10.25 -32.45
C ASP A 108 2.26 10.00 -33.13
#